data_AF-A0A2D5G929-F1
#
_entry.id   AF-A0A2D5G929-F1
#
_cell.length_a   1.000
_cell.length_b   1.000
_cell.length_c   1.000
_cell.angle_alpha   90.00
_cell.angle_beta   90.00
_cell.angle_gamma   90.00
#
_symmetry.space_group_name_H-M   'P 1'
#
loop_
_entity.id
_entity.type
_entity.pdbx_description
1 polymer ?
#
loop_
_entity_poly.entity_id
_entity_poly.type
_entity_poly.pdbx_seq_one_letter_code
_entity_poly.pdbx_strand_id
1 'polypeptide(L)'
;MKKITVLMFTLIFLSGCVESVALLGPMSGTGNIAQSALSSSISYGVKKQTGKSPMEHAVTYAEKHNPEKKKSKCINLIESTNSEICEAVKKNILETKEYFANKKKIIKRSKIEDLAKESDIYKRR
;
A
#
# COMPACT_ATOMS: atom_id res chain seq x y z
N MET A 1 -32.92 44.07 -41.38
CA MET A 1 -32.77 42.71 -40.78
C MET A 1 -31.70 42.64 -39.69
N LYS A 2 -30.49 43.20 -39.86
CA LYS A 2 -29.37 43.12 -38.87
C LYS A 2 -29.73 43.51 -37.43
N LYS A 3 -30.55 44.56 -37.22
CA LYS A 3 -30.97 45.02 -35.88
C LYS A 3 -31.89 44.03 -35.14
N ILE A 4 -32.75 43.32 -35.87
CA ILE A 4 -33.67 42.33 -35.32
C ILE A 4 -32.92 41.03 -34.99
N THR A 5 -31.95 40.65 -35.82
CA THR A 5 -31.08 39.48 -35.55
C THR A 5 -30.27 39.68 -34.28
N VAL A 6 -29.71 40.88 -34.07
CA VAL A 6 -28.99 41.22 -32.84
C VAL A 6 -29.93 41.21 -31.63
N LEU A 7 -31.14 41.76 -31.75
CA LEU A 7 -32.15 41.79 -30.69
C LEU A 7 -32.58 40.38 -30.26
N MET A 8 -32.79 39.48 -31.23
CA MET A 8 -33.10 38.08 -30.94
C MET A 8 -31.93 37.37 -30.26
N PHE A 9 -30.70 37.65 -30.69
CA PHE A 9 -29.50 37.10 -30.06
C PHE A 9 -29.36 37.57 -28.61
N THR A 10 -29.53 38.86 -28.33
CA THR A 10 -29.48 39.37 -26.94
C THR A 10 -30.61 38.83 -26.07
N LEU A 11 -31.81 38.64 -26.61
CA LEU A 11 -32.92 38.05 -25.86
C LEU A 11 -32.66 36.60 -25.48
N ILE A 12 -32.08 35.79 -26.38
CA ILE A 12 -31.70 34.39 -26.11
C ILE A 12 -30.56 34.32 -25.07
N PHE A 13 -29.59 35.24 -25.13
CA PHE A 13 -28.50 35.29 -24.15
C PHE A 13 -28.96 35.79 -22.78
N LEU A 14 -29.95 36.69 -22.71
CA LEU A 14 -30.53 37.14 -21.43
C LEU A 14 -31.48 36.10 -20.81
N SER A 15 -32.21 35.31 -21.63
CA SER A 15 -33.09 34.25 -21.14
C SER A 15 -32.36 32.94 -20.83
N GLY A 16 -31.20 32.70 -21.44
CA GLY A 16 -30.39 31.48 -21.27
C GLY A 16 -29.77 31.26 -19.87
N CYS A 17 -29.83 32.24 -18.97
CA CYS A 17 -29.31 32.11 -17.61
C CYS A 17 -30.27 31.41 -16.62
N VAL A 18 -31.52 31.16 -16.99
CA VAL A 18 -32.49 30.49 -16.09
C VAL A 18 -32.71 29.02 -16.45
N GLU A 19 -32.40 28.60 -17.69
CA GLU A 19 -32.77 27.26 -18.19
C GLU A 19 -31.58 26.28 -18.38
N SER A 20 -30.35 26.70 -18.04
CA SER A 20 -29.17 25.80 -18.08
C SER A 20 -28.99 24.96 -16.81
N VAL A 21 -29.86 25.12 -15.81
CA VAL A 21 -29.81 24.38 -14.53
C VAL A 21 -30.62 23.08 -14.51
N ALA A 22 -31.27 22.71 -15.63
CA ALA A 22 -32.10 21.51 -15.72
C ALA A 22 -31.45 20.34 -16.49
N LEU A 23 -30.46 20.60 -17.36
CA LEU A 23 -29.77 19.54 -18.13
C LEU A 23 -28.54 18.96 -17.40
N LEU A 24 -28.15 19.57 -16.29
CA LEU A 24 -27.31 19.00 -15.25
C LEU A 24 -28.26 18.90 -14.06
N GLY A 25 -28.64 17.69 -13.63
CA GLY A 25 -29.64 17.47 -12.58
C GLY A 25 -29.39 18.32 -11.32
N PRO A 26 -30.36 18.42 -10.39
CA PRO A 26 -30.33 19.37 -9.29
C PRO A 26 -29.04 19.19 -8.49
N MET A 27 -28.06 20.04 -8.75
CA MET A 27 -26.83 20.09 -7.98
C MET A 27 -27.19 20.86 -6.72
N SER A 28 -27.77 20.13 -5.77
CA SER A 28 -28.09 20.60 -4.44
C SER A 28 -26.84 21.26 -3.85
N GLY A 29 -26.86 22.57 -3.63
CA GLY A 29 -25.77 23.28 -2.96
C GLY A 29 -25.41 24.63 -3.57
N THR A 30 -26.30 25.60 -3.40
CA THR A 30 -26.09 27.05 -3.60
C THR A 30 -25.07 27.64 -2.60
N GLY A 31 -23.86 27.09 -2.53
CA GLY A 31 -22.85 27.50 -1.54
C GLY A 31 -21.43 27.76 -2.04
N ASN A 32 -20.92 27.07 -3.07
CA ASN A 32 -19.46 26.84 -3.11
C ASN A 32 -18.76 27.00 -4.47
N ILE A 33 -19.21 27.86 -5.37
CA ILE A 33 -18.43 28.12 -6.61
C ILE A 33 -17.12 28.86 -6.28
N ALA A 34 -17.17 29.84 -5.37
CA ALA A 34 -15.97 30.53 -4.86
C ALA A 34 -15.07 29.60 -4.03
N GLN A 35 -15.66 28.77 -3.14
CA GLN A 35 -14.90 27.79 -2.36
C GLN A 35 -14.26 26.72 -3.26
N SER A 36 -14.92 26.32 -4.35
CA SER A 36 -14.38 25.36 -5.32
C SER A 36 -13.23 25.97 -6.12
N ALA A 37 -13.35 27.21 -6.59
CA ALA A 37 -12.26 27.91 -7.27
C ALA A 37 -11.02 28.10 -6.36
N LEU A 38 -11.24 28.45 -5.09
CA LEU A 38 -10.18 28.54 -4.08
C LEU A 38 -9.56 27.18 -3.75
N SER A 39 -10.37 26.12 -3.64
CA SER A 39 -9.86 24.76 -3.41
C SER A 39 -9.06 24.24 -4.60
N SER A 40 -9.44 24.61 -5.83
CA SER A 40 -8.69 24.31 -7.04
C SER A 40 -7.35 25.04 -7.11
N SER A 41 -7.28 26.32 -6.72
CA SER A 41 -6.01 27.06 -6.74
C SER A 41 -5.04 26.57 -5.65
N ILE A 42 -5.55 26.24 -4.47
CA ILE A 42 -4.74 25.62 -3.39
C ILE A 42 -4.25 24.23 -3.82
N SER A 43 -5.13 23.40 -4.38
CA SER A 43 -4.78 22.08 -4.90
C SER A 43 -3.72 22.16 -6.01
N TYR A 44 -3.87 23.12 -6.92
CA TYR A 44 -2.89 23.41 -7.96
C TYR A 44 -1.56 23.91 -7.38
N GLY A 45 -1.58 24.77 -6.36
CA GLY A 45 -0.40 25.26 -5.67
C GLY A 45 0.39 24.14 -4.99
N VAL A 46 -0.29 23.26 -4.26
CA VAL A 46 0.32 22.07 -3.64
C VAL A 46 0.93 21.16 -4.71
N LYS A 47 0.20 20.93 -5.82
CA LYS A 47 0.71 20.13 -6.94
C LYS A 47 1.89 20.78 -7.65
N LYS A 48 1.90 22.10 -7.80
CA LYS A 48 2.99 22.84 -8.44
C LYS A 48 4.26 22.84 -7.60
N GLN A 49 4.13 23.00 -6.28
CA GLN A 49 5.27 23.04 -5.36
C GLN A 49 5.83 21.65 -5.05
N THR A 50 4.96 20.65 -4.86
CA THR A 50 5.37 19.33 -4.36
C THR A 50 5.39 18.25 -5.44
N GLY A 51 4.87 18.55 -6.63
CA GLY A 51 4.67 17.58 -7.72
C GLY A 51 3.52 16.60 -7.50
N LYS A 52 2.91 16.60 -6.31
CA LYS A 52 1.91 15.61 -5.87
C LYS A 52 0.55 16.25 -5.64
N SER A 53 -0.52 15.49 -5.86
CA SER A 53 -1.86 15.97 -5.47
C SER A 53 -1.94 16.20 -3.95
N PRO A 54 -2.84 17.04 -3.43
CA PRO A 54 -2.96 17.27 -1.98
C PRO A 54 -3.17 15.98 -1.18
N MET A 55 -3.97 15.06 -1.72
CA MET A 55 -4.23 13.77 -1.09
C MET A 55 -2.98 12.88 -1.10
N GLU A 56 -2.29 12.79 -2.23
CA GLU A 56 -1.05 12.02 -2.35
C GLU A 56 0.08 12.61 -1.50
N HIS A 57 0.13 13.93 -1.37
CA HIS A 57 1.06 14.62 -0.48
C HIS A 57 0.76 14.28 0.98
N ALA A 58 -0.51 14.32 1.40
CA ALA A 58 -0.91 13.95 2.75
C ALA A 58 -0.59 12.49 3.09
N VAL A 59 -0.87 11.56 2.17
CA VAL A 59 -0.53 10.14 2.32
C VAL A 59 0.99 9.96 2.40
N THR A 60 1.75 10.54 1.48
CA THR A 60 3.23 10.42 1.51
C THR A 60 3.81 11.02 2.80
N TYR A 61 3.31 12.16 3.26
CA TYR A 61 3.75 12.80 4.49
C TYR A 61 3.49 11.91 5.70
N ALA A 62 2.26 11.39 5.82
CA ALA A 62 1.90 10.45 6.87
C ALA A 62 2.79 9.19 6.83
N GLU A 63 3.06 8.63 5.66
CA GLU A 63 3.93 7.46 5.53
C GLU A 63 5.40 7.73 5.90
N LYS A 64 5.95 8.89 5.50
CA LYS A 64 7.33 9.28 5.80
C LYS A 64 7.55 9.53 7.29
N HIS A 65 6.53 10.08 7.95
CA HIS A 65 6.57 10.41 9.37
C HIS A 65 5.96 9.33 10.26
N ASN A 66 5.51 8.20 9.70
CA ASN A 66 4.98 7.09 10.48
C ASN A 66 6.14 6.34 11.18
N PRO A 67 6.23 6.38 12.52
CA PRO A 67 7.28 5.70 13.28
C PRO A 67 7.23 4.17 13.13
N GLU A 68 6.07 3.59 12.83
CA GLU A 68 5.90 2.14 12.64
C GLU A 68 6.36 1.66 11.26
N LYS A 69 6.42 2.56 10.26
CA LYS A 69 6.95 2.27 8.92
C LYS A 69 8.46 2.46 8.81
N LYS A 70 9.19 2.72 9.91
CA LYS A 70 10.63 2.43 9.98
C LYS A 70 10.81 0.93 9.83
N LYS A 71 10.76 0.45 8.59
CA LYS A 71 11.26 -0.87 8.22
C LYS A 71 12.70 -0.90 8.73
N SER A 72 12.94 -1.62 9.83
CA SER A 72 14.28 -1.98 10.25
C SER A 72 14.87 -2.71 9.05
N LYS A 73 15.67 -1.99 8.27
CA LYS A 73 16.26 -2.53 7.05
C LYS A 73 17.15 -3.67 7.56
N CYS A 74 16.71 -4.92 7.46
CA CYS A 74 17.59 -6.08 7.69
C CYS A 74 18.86 -5.95 6.83
N ILE A 75 18.75 -5.25 5.69
CA ILE A 75 19.87 -4.86 4.83
C ILE A 75 20.91 -4.00 5.56
N ASN A 76 20.51 -3.02 6.38
CA ASN A 76 21.46 -2.19 7.14
C ASN A 76 22.17 -3.02 8.21
N LEU A 77 21.49 -4.02 8.78
CA LEU A 77 22.12 -4.98 9.69
C LEU A 77 23.18 -5.81 8.95
N ILE A 78 22.86 -6.37 7.78
CA ILE A 78 23.83 -7.14 6.98
C ILE A 78 25.02 -6.26 6.53
N GLU A 79 24.76 -5.01 6.16
CA GLU A 79 25.77 -4.05 5.70
C GLU A 79 26.64 -3.52 6.84
N SER A 80 26.10 -3.41 8.06
CA SER A 80 26.84 -3.01 9.27
C SER A 80 27.50 -4.17 10.03
N THR A 81 27.19 -5.42 9.65
CA THR A 81 27.73 -6.60 10.33
C THR A 81 29.11 -6.91 9.76
N ASN A 82 30.14 -6.84 10.62
CA ASN A 82 31.51 -7.23 10.24
C ASN A 82 31.53 -8.69 9.75
N SER A 83 32.39 -8.98 8.75
CA SER A 83 32.51 -10.30 8.10
C SER A 83 32.61 -11.47 9.09
N GLU A 84 33.30 -11.26 10.20
CA GLU A 84 33.50 -12.26 11.26
C GLU A 84 32.19 -12.69 11.94
N ILE A 85 31.28 -11.74 12.20
CA ILE A 85 29.97 -12.04 12.79
C ILE A 85 29.12 -12.82 11.79
N CYS A 86 29.20 -12.49 10.50
CA CYS A 86 28.48 -13.19 9.44
C CYS A 86 28.96 -14.65 9.32
N GLU A 87 30.26 -14.89 9.42
CA GLU A 87 30.84 -16.24 9.44
C GLU A 87 30.44 -17.03 10.69
N ALA A 88 30.46 -16.41 11.86
CA ALA A 88 30.02 -17.03 13.10
C ALA A 88 28.54 -17.42 13.05
N VAL A 89 27.66 -16.54 12.55
CA VAL A 89 26.23 -16.83 12.37
C VAL A 89 26.03 -17.96 11.36
N LYS A 90 26.74 -17.92 10.23
CA LYS A 90 26.69 -18.97 9.20
C LYS A 90 27.08 -20.34 9.77
N LYS A 91 28.14 -20.40 10.60
CA LYS A 91 28.57 -21.63 11.26
C LYS A 91 27.49 -22.18 12.20
N ASN A 92 26.92 -21.34 13.06
CA ASN A 92 25.83 -21.72 13.97
C ASN A 92 24.59 -22.24 13.21
N ILE A 93 24.24 -21.61 12.09
CA ILE A 93 23.11 -22.07 11.25
C ILE A 93 23.39 -23.46 10.65
N LEU A 94 24.62 -23.72 10.18
CA LEU A 94 25.00 -25.01 9.62
C LEU A 94 24.98 -26.12 10.69
N GLU A 95 25.58 -25.87 11.85
CA GLU A 95 25.57 -26.81 12.99
C GLU A 95 24.14 -27.12 13.45
N THR A 96 23.29 -26.09 13.54
CA THR A 96 21.88 -26.25 13.91
C THR A 96 21.13 -27.09 12.87
N LYS A 97 21.38 -26.88 11.57
CA LYS A 97 20.78 -27.67 10.49
C LYS A 97 21.17 -29.14 10.58
N GLU A 98 22.44 -29.44 10.85
CA GLU A 98 22.92 -30.81 11.01
C GLU A 98 22.33 -31.50 12.25
N TYR A 99 22.24 -30.79 13.38
CA TYR A 99 21.59 -31.28 14.59
C TYR A 99 20.14 -31.71 14.31
N PHE A 100 19.35 -30.85 13.64
CA PHE A 100 17.96 -31.19 13.32
C PHE A 100 17.85 -32.33 12.30
N ALA A 101 18.77 -32.41 11.32
CA ALA A 101 18.80 -33.52 10.36
C ALA A 101 19.07 -34.87 11.06
N ASN A 102 20.04 -34.91 11.98
CA ASN A 102 20.35 -36.11 12.76
C ASN A 102 19.22 -36.47 13.73
N LYS A 103 18.64 -35.49 14.44
CA LYS A 103 17.49 -35.70 15.31
C LYS A 103 16.31 -36.30 14.54
N LYS A 104 16.03 -35.82 13.32
CA LYS A 104 14.98 -36.37 12.44
C LYS A 104 15.26 -37.83 12.05
N LYS A 105 16.52 -38.18 11.76
CA LYS A 105 16.91 -39.57 11.46
C LYS A 105 16.70 -40.49 12.67
N ILE A 106 17.09 -40.04 13.87
CA ILE A 106 16.92 -40.80 15.11
C ILE A 106 15.44 -41.06 15.39
N ILE A 107 14.59 -40.02 15.31
CA ILE A 107 13.13 -40.15 15.53
C ILE A 107 12.51 -41.11 14.51
N LYS A 108 12.95 -41.08 13.25
CA LYS A 108 12.45 -42.02 12.23
C LYS A 108 12.85 -43.45 12.56
N ARG A 109 14.08 -43.68 13.02
CA ARG A 109 14.58 -45.01 13.40
C ARG A 109 13.83 -45.55 14.63
N SER A 110 13.68 -44.76 15.68
CA SER A 110 12.96 -45.17 16.89
C SER A 110 11.52 -45.55 16.56
N LYS A 111 10.83 -44.76 15.73
CA LYS A 111 9.46 -45.07 15.30
C LYS A 111 9.37 -46.40 14.53
N ILE A 112 10.37 -46.72 13.70
CA ILE A 112 10.42 -47.99 12.98
C ILE A 112 10.68 -49.15 13.95
N GLU A 113 11.56 -48.98 14.93
CA GLU A 113 11.83 -49.99 15.97
C GLU A 113 10.61 -50.26 16.85
N ASP A 114 9.87 -49.22 17.23
CA ASP A 114 8.63 -49.35 18.00
C ASP A 114 7.56 -50.13 17.20
N LEU A 115 7.38 -49.78 15.92
CA LEU A 115 6.48 -50.52 15.03
C LEU A 115 6.91 -51.98 14.82
N ALA A 116 8.22 -52.24 14.75
CA ALA A 116 8.74 -53.60 14.60
C ALA A 116 8.46 -54.46 15.86
N LYS A 117 8.59 -53.88 17.06
CA LYS A 117 8.28 -54.54 18.33
C LYS A 117 6.79 -54.85 18.49
N GLU A 118 5.92 -54.00 17.95
CA GLU A 118 4.47 -54.18 18.01
C GLU A 118 3.96 -55.24 17.01
N SER A 119 4.74 -55.53 15.96
CA SER A 119 4.38 -56.51 14.94
C SER A 119 4.27 -57.95 15.48
N ASP A 120 3.29 -58.70 14.94
CA ASP A 120 3.05 -60.11 15.30
C ASP A 120 4.23 -61.05 14.98
N ILE A 121 5.17 -60.59 14.16
CA ILE A 121 6.40 -61.32 13.84
C ILE A 121 7.34 -61.34 15.05
N TYR A 122 7.46 -60.24 15.79
CA TYR A 122 8.29 -60.17 17.00
C TYR A 122 7.64 -60.95 18.16
N LYS A 123 6.31 -60.88 18.30
CA LYS A 123 5.56 -61.62 19.33
C LYS A 123 5.57 -63.15 19.18
N ARG A 124 5.93 -63.66 18.01
CA ARG A 124 6.04 -65.12 17.74
C ARG A 124 7.42 -65.71 18.06
N ARG A 125 8.39 -64.90 18.48
CA ARG A 125 9.72 -65.32 18.93
C ARG A 125 9.81 -65.26 20.44
#